data_AF-A0A0R0M2B7-F1
#
_entry.id   AF-A0A0R0M2B7-F1
#
_cell.length_a   1.000
_cell.length_b   1.000
_cell.length_c   1.000
_cell.angle_alpha   90.00
_cell.angle_beta   90.00
_cell.angle_gamma   90.00
#
_symmetry.space_group_name_H-M   'P 1'
#
loop_
_entity.id
_entity.type
_entity.pdbx_description
1 polymer ?
#
loop_
_entity_poly.entity_id
_entity_poly.type
_entity_poly.pdbx_seq_one_letter_code
_entity_poly.pdbx_strand_id
1 'polypeptide(L)'
;MMNQMPAQATEAINKLPDSDMASVIKAVKEYSGSDNEDINLLIKEVTMITRATNLDEQEQMRLIIIKLRDSARSWCSELMATKE
;
A
#
# COMPACT_ATOMS: atom_id res chain seq x y z
N MET A 1 -47.53 7.61 6.10
CA MET A 1 -46.65 6.58 5.54
C MET A 1 -45.37 7.27 5.09
N MET A 2 -44.27 7.10 5.83
CA MET A 2 -42.99 7.69 5.43
C MET A 2 -42.29 6.71 4.48
N ASN A 3 -42.10 7.12 3.23
CA ASN A 3 -41.19 6.44 2.32
C ASN A 3 -39.77 6.67 2.82
N GLN A 4 -39.21 5.67 3.50
CA GLN A 4 -37.77 5.61 3.73
C GLN A 4 -37.11 5.27 2.39
N MET A 5 -36.39 6.24 1.83
CA MET A 5 -35.46 5.99 0.74
C MET A 5 -34.40 4.99 1.23
N PRO A 6 -34.02 3.98 0.43
CA PRO A 6 -32.93 3.09 0.81
C PRO A 6 -31.63 3.90 0.88
N ALA A 7 -30.88 3.67 1.97
CA ALA A 7 -29.55 4.22 2.16
C ALA A 7 -28.72 4.02 0.89
N GLN A 8 -28.21 5.13 0.35
CA GLN A 8 -27.27 5.11 -0.77
C GLN A 8 -26.14 4.13 -0.42
N ALA A 9 -25.97 3.11 -1.26
CA ALA A 9 -24.78 2.28 -1.29
C ALA A 9 -23.61 3.19 -1.69
N THR A 10 -22.99 3.84 -0.71
CA THR A 10 -21.78 4.62 -0.89
C THR A 10 -20.63 3.65 -1.18
N GLU A 11 -20.25 3.60 -2.45
CA GLU A 11 -18.88 3.42 -2.92
C GLU A 11 -18.15 2.15 -2.48
N ALA A 12 -18.58 1.00 -3.02
CA ALA A 12 -17.62 -0.06 -3.34
C ALA A 12 -16.83 0.34 -4.60
N ILE A 13 -15.99 1.37 -4.51
CA ILE A 13 -15.06 1.73 -5.60
C ILE A 13 -13.97 0.67 -5.61
N ASN A 14 -14.15 -0.36 -6.45
CA ASN A 14 -13.16 -1.32 -6.94
C ASN A 14 -11.99 -1.60 -5.98
N LYS A 15 -12.32 -2.06 -4.77
CA LYS A 15 -11.29 -2.54 -3.85
C LYS A 15 -10.66 -3.78 -4.48
N LEU A 16 -9.34 -3.76 -4.59
CA LEU A 16 -8.60 -4.84 -5.24
C LEU A 16 -8.89 -6.18 -4.52
N PRO A 17 -9.25 -7.26 -5.24
CA PRO A 17 -9.34 -8.58 -4.64
C PRO A 17 -8.00 -9.02 -4.03
N ASP A 18 -8.03 -9.79 -2.93
CA ASP A 18 -6.81 -10.24 -2.24
C ASP A 18 -5.84 -11.00 -3.17
N SER A 19 -6.37 -11.75 -4.14
CA SER A 19 -5.59 -12.48 -5.16
C SER A 19 -4.75 -11.54 -6.04
N ASP A 20 -5.30 -10.37 -6.32
CA ASP A 20 -4.69 -9.37 -7.18
C ASP A 20 -3.65 -8.57 -6.39
N MET A 21 -3.88 -8.39 -5.07
CA MET A 21 -2.92 -7.77 -4.17
C MET A 21 -1.63 -8.60 -4.02
N ALA A 22 -1.75 -9.94 -3.96
CA ALA A 22 -0.58 -10.82 -3.98
C ALA A 22 0.25 -10.69 -5.26
N SER A 23 -0.42 -10.43 -6.40
CA SER A 23 0.23 -10.21 -7.69
C SER A 23 0.89 -8.84 -7.78
N VAL A 24 0.23 -7.80 -7.26
CA VAL A 24 0.78 -6.45 -7.07
C VAL A 24 2.05 -6.49 -6.22
N ILE A 25 2.03 -7.24 -5.11
CA ILE A 25 3.22 -7.43 -4.27
C ILE A 25 4.35 -8.08 -5.08
N LYS A 26 4.10 -8.98 -6.04
CA LYS A 26 5.18 -9.54 -6.86
C LYS A 26 5.73 -8.55 -7.89
N ALA A 27 4.90 -7.62 -8.36
CA ALA A 27 5.26 -6.68 -9.42
C ALA A 27 6.17 -5.54 -8.95
N VAL A 28 6.04 -5.10 -7.69
CA VAL A 28 6.85 -4.02 -7.13
C VAL A 28 8.22 -4.56 -6.71
N LYS A 29 9.29 -3.87 -7.10
CA LYS A 29 10.64 -4.27 -6.71
C LYS A 29 10.85 -4.04 -5.20
N GLU A 30 11.61 -4.91 -4.57
CA GLU A 30 12.02 -4.73 -3.18
C GLU A 30 13.09 -3.62 -3.05
N TYR A 31 13.19 -3.01 -1.88
CA TYR A 31 14.15 -1.97 -1.57
C TYR A 31 14.87 -2.27 -0.26
N SER A 32 16.19 -2.44 -0.33
CA SER A 32 17.08 -2.75 0.80
C SER A 32 17.61 -1.51 1.51
N GLY A 33 17.64 -0.36 0.82
CA GLY A 33 18.27 0.86 1.32
C GLY A 33 19.73 1.01 0.89
N SER A 34 20.17 0.29 -0.14
CA SER A 34 21.52 0.44 -0.70
C SER A 34 21.63 1.73 -1.52
N ASP A 35 22.80 2.36 -1.51
CA ASP A 35 23.08 3.61 -2.25
C ASP A 35 22.90 3.49 -3.78
N ASN A 36 22.86 2.26 -4.30
CA ASN A 36 22.63 1.98 -5.72
C ASN A 36 21.15 1.73 -6.09
N GLU A 37 20.26 1.73 -5.10
CA GLU A 37 18.82 1.57 -5.31
C GLU A 37 18.11 2.91 -5.37
N ASP A 38 17.22 3.08 -6.35
CA ASP A 38 16.42 4.30 -6.47
C ASP A 38 15.10 4.18 -5.69
N ILE A 39 15.05 4.84 -4.52
CA ILE A 39 13.83 4.92 -3.71
C ILE A 39 12.65 5.57 -4.45
N ASN A 40 12.91 6.48 -5.40
CA ASN A 40 11.86 7.15 -6.16
C ASN A 40 11.12 6.18 -7.08
N LEU A 41 11.82 5.15 -7.57
CA LEU A 41 11.21 4.12 -8.39
C LEU A 41 10.17 3.33 -7.57
N LEU A 42 10.51 2.92 -6.34
CA LEU A 42 9.57 2.25 -5.43
C LEU A 42 8.34 3.12 -5.16
N ILE A 43 8.55 4.40 -4.81
CA ILE A 43 7.46 5.34 -4.51
C ILE A 43 6.54 5.52 -5.73
N LYS A 44 7.12 5.62 -6.92
CA LYS A 44 6.38 5.78 -8.17
C LYS A 44 5.53 4.55 -8.49
N GLU A 45 6.11 3.35 -8.35
CA GLU A 45 5.40 2.08 -8.56
C GLU A 45 4.24 1.92 -7.58
N VAL A 46 4.48 2.14 -6.28
CA VAL A 46 3.44 2.11 -5.24
C VAL A 46 2.34 3.13 -5.56
N THR A 47 2.69 4.36 -5.94
CA THR A 47 1.71 5.40 -6.31
C THR A 47 0.85 4.99 -7.51
N MET A 48 1.47 4.38 -8.54
CA MET A 48 0.75 3.89 -9.71
C MET A 48 -0.27 2.81 -9.34
N ILE A 49 0.14 1.85 -8.50
CA ILE A 49 -0.72 0.78 -8.00
C ILE A 49 -1.86 1.37 -7.17
N THR A 50 -1.55 2.21 -6.18
CA THR A 50 -2.54 2.88 -5.34
C THR A 50 -3.64 3.53 -6.17
N ARG A 51 -3.26 4.26 -7.23
CA ARG A 51 -4.21 4.92 -8.13
C ARG A 51 -5.01 3.94 -9.00
N ALA A 52 -4.38 2.86 -9.45
CA ALA A 52 -5.03 1.85 -10.28
C ALA A 52 -6.02 0.98 -9.49
N THR A 53 -5.77 0.78 -8.20
CA THR A 53 -6.48 -0.22 -7.38
C THR A 53 -7.20 0.39 -6.18
N ASN A 54 -7.18 1.72 -6.06
CA ASN A 54 -7.82 2.50 -5.00
C ASN A 54 -7.46 2.02 -3.59
N LEU A 55 -6.17 1.74 -3.35
CA LEU A 55 -5.70 1.30 -2.02
C LEU A 55 -5.92 2.39 -0.98
N ASP A 56 -6.42 2.01 0.20
CA ASP A 56 -6.49 2.91 1.34
C ASP A 56 -5.10 3.16 1.96
N GLU A 57 -4.99 4.15 2.85
CA GLU A 57 -3.71 4.53 3.48
C GLU A 57 -3.06 3.36 4.24
N GLN A 58 -3.87 2.50 4.87
CA GLN A 58 -3.36 1.34 5.60
C GLN A 58 -2.79 0.29 4.65
N GLU A 59 -3.45 0.05 3.52
CA GLU A 59 -3.01 -0.87 2.47
C GLU A 59 -1.75 -0.38 1.77
N GLN A 60 -1.67 0.92 1.50
CA GLN A 60 -0.47 1.57 0.95
C GLN A 60 0.73 1.38 1.89
N MET A 61 0.52 1.65 3.18
CA MET A 61 1.56 1.49 4.20
C MET A 61 2.01 0.02 4.31
N ARG A 62 1.08 -0.93 4.31
CA ARG A 62 1.41 -2.36 4.29
C ARG A 62 2.23 -2.74 3.06
N LEU A 63 1.85 -2.27 1.88
CA LEU A 63 2.57 -2.54 0.63
C LEU A 63 4.01 -2.02 0.70
N ILE A 64 4.21 -0.78 1.17
CA ILE A 64 5.54 -0.18 1.35
C ILE A 64 6.37 -1.03 2.31
N ILE A 65 5.86 -1.34 3.50
CA ILE A 65 6.58 -2.11 4.52
C ILE A 65 6.98 -3.50 4.02
N ILE A 66 6.07 -4.20 3.31
CA ILE A 66 6.35 -5.52 2.75
C ILE A 66 7.51 -5.47 1.74
N LYS A 67 7.68 -4.33 1.05
CA LYS A 67 8.72 -4.12 0.05
C LYS A 67 10.07 -3.70 0.61
N LEU A 68 10.13 -3.31 1.88
CA LEU A 68 11.40 -3.00 2.54
C LEU A 68 12.14 -4.28 2.94
N ARG A 69 13.46 -4.27 2.73
CA ARG A 69 14.42 -5.31 3.14
C ARG A 69 15.57 -4.69 3.92
N ASP A 70 16.35 -5.54 4.56
CA ASP A 70 17.63 -5.21 5.19
C ASP A 70 17.60 -3.89 5.99
N SER A 71 18.53 -2.98 5.71
CA SER A 71 18.70 -1.72 6.42
C SER A 71 17.44 -0.85 6.38
N ALA A 72 16.75 -0.78 5.24
CA ALA A 72 15.50 -0.01 5.12
C ALA A 72 14.39 -0.60 6.01
N ARG A 73 14.29 -1.93 6.09
CA ARG A 73 13.33 -2.60 6.97
C ARG A 73 13.67 -2.41 8.45
N SER A 74 14.95 -2.52 8.81
CA SER A 74 15.41 -2.27 10.18
C SER A 74 15.09 -0.85 10.62
N TRP A 75 15.44 0.15 9.80
CA TRP A 75 15.12 1.55 10.07
C TRP A 75 13.61 1.78 10.26
N CYS A 76 12.78 1.19 9.39
CA CYS A 76 11.33 1.32 9.50
C CYS A 76 10.80 0.69 10.80
N SER A 77 11.33 -0.47 11.20
CA SER A 77 10.98 -1.11 12.47
C SER A 77 11.33 -0.25 13.68
N GLU A 78 12.52 0.36 13.69
CA GLU A 78 12.96 1.26 14.77
C GLU A 78 12.06 2.50 14.85
N LEU A 79 11.74 3.11 13.72
CA LEU A 79 10.85 4.27 13.66
C LEU A 79 9.46 3.95 14.23
N MET A 80 8.91 2.78 13.91
CA MET A 80 7.60 2.37 14.41
C MET A 80 7.62 2.11 15.93
N ALA A 81 8.70 1.53 16.46
CA ALA A 81 8.86 1.30 17.89
C ALA A 81 8.99 2.59 18.71
N THR A 82 9.44 3.71 18.10
CA THR A 82 9.53 5.01 18.80
C THR A 82 8.22 5.76 18.93
N LYS A 83 7.14 5.30 18.27
CA LYS A 83 5.82 5.94 18.28
C LYS A 83 4.83 5.28 19.26
N GLU A 84 5.25 4.22 19.95
CA GLU A 84 4.53 3.57 21.04
C GLU A 84 4.89 4.20 22.40
#